data_AF-A0A368QQM4-F1
#
_entry.id   AF-A0A368QQM4-F1
#
_cell.length_a   1.000
_cell.length_b   1.000
_cell.length_c   1.000
_cell.angle_alpha   90.00
_cell.angle_beta   90.00
_cell.angle_gamma   90.00
#
_symmetry.space_group_name_H-M   'P 1'
#
loop_
_entity.id
_entity.type
_entity.pdbx_description
1 polymer ?
#
loop_
_entity_poly.entity_id
_entity_poly.type
_entity_poly.pdbx_seq_one_letter_code
_entity_poly.pdbx_strand_id
1 'polypeptide(L)'
;MLLEFLVSNPPVVAFKLHDNVDTPVCTTEGSNIFQGYIDYVVTRHKSGLTWAGNFQASDMVVLRVNGSYEYHILKEPSPGLNHDAMSQDFKRLAGILLQQYTLTTSTNQNDPPFFTNLCKSLRNIPSDVAANTQSMDKFTMFICKHMAFLSSMSRSNLIFNLMRVYKALSLSDRVTFASCVDGFVHRCILFLLLYHECKSHRK
;
A
#
# COMPACT_ATOMS: atom_id res chain seq x y z
N MET A 1 10.01 2.60 22.07
CA MET A 1 8.81 3.32 21.59
C MET A 1 8.86 3.81 20.13
N LEU A 2 9.65 4.82 19.69
CA LEU A 2 9.95 4.94 18.24
C LEU A 2 10.75 3.71 17.78
N LEU A 3 11.72 3.32 18.61
CA LEU A 3 12.53 2.11 18.40
C LEU A 3 11.68 0.81 18.36
N GLU A 4 10.60 0.71 19.14
CA GLU A 4 9.72 -0.48 19.12
C GLU A 4 8.84 -0.50 17.87
N PHE A 5 8.30 0.66 17.48
CA PHE A 5 7.60 0.79 16.21
C PHE A 5 8.52 0.45 15.03
N LEU A 6 9.77 0.92 15.03
CA LEU A 6 10.77 0.61 13.99
C LEU A 6 11.24 -0.85 14.03
N VAL A 7 11.25 -1.49 15.19
CA VAL A 7 11.54 -2.94 15.33
C VAL A 7 10.38 -3.78 14.82
N SER A 8 9.13 -3.38 15.08
CA SER A 8 7.94 -4.05 14.54
C SER A 8 7.62 -3.66 13.08
N ASN A 9 8.22 -2.58 12.57
CA ASN A 9 8.10 -2.07 11.20
C ASN A 9 9.50 -1.83 10.64
N PRO A 10 10.27 -2.92 10.40
CA PRO A 10 11.63 -2.79 9.90
C PRO A 10 11.63 -1.97 8.61
N PRO A 11 12.56 -1.01 8.47
CA PRO A 11 12.67 -0.24 7.24
C PRO A 11 12.98 -1.20 6.08
N VAL A 12 12.25 -1.00 5.00
CA VAL A 12 12.55 -1.63 3.72
C VAL A 12 13.81 -0.96 3.19
N VAL A 13 14.84 -1.76 2.97
CA VAL A 13 16.16 -1.25 2.63
C VAL A 13 16.26 -1.10 1.13
N ALA A 14 15.81 -2.09 0.38
CA ALA A 14 15.91 -2.15 -1.06
C ALA A 14 14.84 -3.06 -1.66
N PHE A 15 14.69 -2.99 -2.98
CA PHE A 15 13.93 -3.94 -3.78
C PHE A 15 14.77 -4.46 -4.94
N LYS A 16 14.40 -5.62 -5.51
CA LYS A 16 15.02 -6.16 -6.72
C LYS A 16 14.00 -6.24 -7.85
N LEU A 17 14.10 -5.37 -8.83
CA LEU A 17 13.40 -5.52 -10.11
C LEU A 17 14.32 -4.99 -11.19
N HIS A 18 14.28 -5.62 -12.36
CA HIS A 18 15.06 -5.30 -13.55
C HIS A 18 16.43 -6.00 -13.69
N ASP A 19 17.32 -6.07 -12.69
CA ASP A 19 18.68 -6.65 -12.91
C ASP A 19 19.28 -7.42 -11.71
N ASN A 20 18.44 -7.90 -10.77
CA ASN A 20 18.87 -8.42 -9.46
C ASN A 20 19.66 -7.43 -8.57
N VAL A 21 19.71 -6.15 -8.97
CA VAL A 21 20.36 -5.08 -8.21
C VAL A 21 19.42 -4.58 -7.12
N ASP A 22 19.94 -4.52 -5.89
CA ASP A 22 19.25 -3.93 -4.74
C ASP A 22 19.10 -2.42 -4.95
N THR A 23 17.87 -1.97 -5.23
CA THR A 23 17.53 -0.56 -5.37
C THR A 23 16.85 -0.06 -4.10
N PRO A 24 17.39 0.96 -3.40
CA PRO A 24 16.87 1.33 -2.09
C PRO A 24 15.41 1.83 -2.12
N VAL A 25 14.56 1.40 -1.18
CA VAL A 25 13.14 1.84 -1.11
C VAL A 25 12.98 3.29 -0.65
N CYS A 26 14.05 3.86 -0.09
CA CYS A 26 14.17 5.28 0.17
C CYS A 26 14.50 6.11 -1.08
N THR A 27 14.76 5.52 -2.25
CA THR A 27 14.79 6.30 -3.50
C THR A 27 13.37 6.52 -4.01
N THR A 28 13.20 7.58 -4.81
CA THR A 28 11.95 7.85 -5.52
C THR A 28 11.52 6.67 -6.39
N GLU A 29 12.46 5.89 -6.93
CA GLU A 29 12.13 4.67 -7.69
C GLU A 29 11.52 3.60 -6.79
N GLY A 30 12.17 3.30 -5.66
CA GLY A 30 11.74 2.22 -4.80
C GLY A 30 10.47 2.50 -4.02
N SER A 31 10.17 3.77 -3.76
CA SER A 31 8.87 4.17 -3.21
C SER A 31 7.74 4.06 -4.22
N ASN A 32 8.04 4.25 -5.51
CA ASN A 32 7.01 4.42 -6.55
C ASN A 32 6.70 3.14 -7.33
N ILE A 33 7.50 2.07 -7.22
CA ILE A 33 7.24 0.81 -7.94
C ILE A 33 5.87 0.23 -7.64
N PHE A 34 5.53 0.09 -6.36
CA PHE A 34 4.26 -0.53 -5.99
C PHE A 34 3.10 0.33 -6.50
N GLN A 35 3.19 1.64 -6.29
CA GLN A 35 2.19 2.58 -6.77
C GLN A 35 2.07 2.54 -8.30
N GLY A 36 3.19 2.57 -9.01
CA GLY A 36 3.24 2.61 -10.47
C GLY A 36 2.58 1.40 -11.13
N TYR A 37 2.82 0.19 -10.61
CA TYR A 37 2.13 -0.99 -11.11
C TYR A 37 0.65 -1.05 -10.72
N ILE A 38 0.29 -0.54 -9.54
CA ILE A 38 -1.13 -0.38 -9.19
C ILE A 38 -1.82 0.56 -10.17
N ASP A 39 -1.23 1.73 -10.43
CA ASP A 39 -1.79 2.73 -11.34
C ASP A 39 -1.94 2.14 -12.75
N TYR A 40 -0.95 1.34 -13.20
CA TYR A 40 -1.01 0.62 -14.47
C TYR A 40 -2.17 -0.38 -14.53
N VAL A 41 -2.29 -1.26 -13.53
CA VAL A 41 -3.36 -2.28 -13.46
C VAL A 41 -4.74 -1.62 -13.41
N VAL A 42 -4.90 -0.61 -12.55
CA VAL A 42 -6.14 0.16 -12.44
C VAL A 42 -6.51 0.83 -13.77
N THR A 43 -5.52 1.36 -14.50
CA THR A 43 -5.76 1.96 -15.83
C THR A 43 -6.33 0.94 -16.82
N ARG A 44 -5.82 -0.31 -16.82
CA ARG A 44 -6.38 -1.38 -17.66
C ARG A 44 -7.76 -1.83 -17.21
N HIS A 45 -7.99 -1.94 -15.90
CA HIS A 45 -9.31 -2.25 -15.35
C HIS A 45 -10.35 -1.19 -15.76
N LYS A 46 -9.99 0.09 -15.75
CA LYS A 46 -10.89 1.16 -16.25
C LYS A 46 -11.24 1.03 -17.73
N SER A 47 -10.40 0.38 -18.52
CA SER A 47 -10.68 0.03 -19.93
C SER A 47 -11.41 -1.31 -20.10
N GLY A 48 -11.82 -1.97 -19.00
CA GLY A 48 -12.48 -3.28 -19.05
C GLY A 48 -11.55 -4.46 -19.39
N LEU A 49 -10.22 -4.22 -19.30
CA LEU A 49 -9.17 -5.19 -19.61
C LEU A 49 -8.62 -5.81 -18.32
N THR A 50 -8.25 -7.09 -18.36
CA THR A 50 -7.74 -7.84 -17.21
C THR A 50 -6.75 -8.91 -17.66
N TRP A 51 -5.86 -9.33 -16.76
CA TRP A 51 -5.05 -10.52 -16.97
C TRP A 51 -5.64 -11.76 -16.31
N ALA A 52 -6.69 -11.64 -15.50
CA ALA A 52 -7.19 -12.71 -14.63
C ALA A 52 -6.04 -13.42 -13.86
N GLY A 53 -5.11 -12.62 -13.32
CA GLY A 53 -3.91 -13.09 -12.62
C GLY A 53 -2.84 -13.74 -13.52
N ASN A 54 -3.02 -13.73 -14.83
CA ASN A 54 -2.12 -14.38 -15.79
C ASN A 54 -0.98 -13.47 -16.21
N PHE A 55 -0.14 -13.02 -15.28
CA PHE A 55 1.15 -12.39 -15.55
C PHE A 55 2.17 -12.82 -14.49
N GLN A 56 3.46 -12.65 -14.76
CA GLN A 56 4.55 -13.01 -13.86
C GLN A 56 5.57 -11.89 -13.73
N ALA A 57 6.50 -12.02 -12.78
CA ALA A 57 7.51 -10.99 -12.53
C ALA A 57 8.34 -10.65 -13.77
N SER A 58 8.61 -11.63 -14.65
CA SER A 58 9.33 -11.41 -15.91
C SER A 58 8.55 -10.61 -16.95
N ASP A 59 7.23 -10.48 -16.79
CA ASP A 59 6.40 -9.66 -17.68
C ASP A 59 6.40 -8.19 -17.24
N MET A 60 6.92 -7.89 -16.06
CA MET A 60 6.88 -6.56 -15.43
C MET A 60 8.19 -5.83 -15.69
N VAL A 61 8.09 -4.66 -16.35
CA VAL A 61 9.25 -3.82 -16.66
C VAL A 61 9.04 -2.39 -16.18
N VAL A 62 10.15 -1.71 -15.92
CA VAL A 62 10.19 -0.29 -15.60
C VAL A 62 11.03 0.39 -16.66
N LEU A 63 10.44 1.32 -17.40
CA LEU A 63 11.11 2.05 -18.47
C LEU A 63 11.39 3.48 -18.01
N ARG A 64 12.50 4.04 -18.47
CA ARG A 64 12.80 5.46 -18.28
C ARG A 64 12.46 6.22 -19.56
N VAL A 65 11.40 7.02 -19.51
CA VAL A 65 10.90 7.81 -20.64
C VAL A 65 10.94 9.28 -20.27
N ASN A 66 11.68 10.08 -21.03
CA ASN A 66 11.82 11.54 -20.82
C ASN A 66 12.23 11.93 -19.39
N GLY A 67 13.07 11.11 -18.75
CA GLY A 67 13.54 11.35 -17.38
C GLY A 67 12.58 10.87 -16.28
N SER A 68 11.39 10.40 -16.64
CA SER A 68 10.40 9.81 -15.73
C SER A 68 10.36 8.29 -15.81
N TYR A 69 9.91 7.64 -14.74
CA TYR A 69 9.71 6.20 -14.71
C TYR A 69 8.30 5.84 -15.16
N GLU A 70 8.19 4.88 -16.07
CA GLU A 70 6.94 4.27 -16.49
C GLU A 70 6.95 2.78 -16.17
N TYR A 71 5.80 2.27 -15.75
CA TYR A 71 5.63 0.88 -15.28
C TYR A 71 4.74 0.15 -16.26
N HIS A 72 5.17 -1.04 -16.71
CA HIS A 72 4.46 -1.78 -17.74
C HIS A 72 4.41 -3.27 -17.41
N ILE A 73 3.28 -3.90 -17.73
CA ILE A 73 3.16 -5.35 -17.84
C ILE A 73 3.13 -5.66 -19.34
N LEU A 74 4.19 -6.25 -19.87
CA LEU A 74 4.38 -6.50 -21.30
C LEU A 74 3.41 -7.54 -21.87
N LYS A 75 2.85 -8.38 -20.99
CA LYS A 75 1.81 -9.32 -21.38
C LYS A 75 0.52 -8.57 -21.67
N GLU A 76 -0.10 -8.86 -22.81
CA GLU A 76 -1.35 -8.23 -23.20
C GLU A 76 -2.52 -8.67 -22.30
N PRO A 77 -3.33 -7.73 -21.78
CA PRO A 77 -4.56 -8.06 -21.08
C PRO A 77 -5.70 -8.37 -22.07
N SER A 78 -6.66 -9.16 -21.62
CA SER A 78 -7.85 -9.50 -22.40
C SER A 78 -9.10 -8.76 -21.91
N PRO A 79 -10.12 -8.54 -22.77
CA PRO A 79 -11.44 -8.10 -22.33
C PRO A 79 -12.07 -9.11 -21.36
N GLY A 80 -13.04 -8.64 -20.57
CA GLY A 80 -13.82 -9.50 -19.66
C GLY A 80 -13.55 -9.24 -18.19
N LEU A 81 -13.23 -8.00 -17.82
CA LEU A 81 -13.12 -7.61 -16.42
C LEU A 81 -14.42 -7.91 -15.66
N ASN A 82 -14.29 -8.73 -14.62
CA ASN A 82 -15.29 -8.94 -13.60
C ASN A 82 -14.60 -8.94 -12.23
N HIS A 83 -15.37 -9.09 -11.16
CA HIS A 83 -14.83 -9.06 -9.79
C HIS A 83 -13.75 -10.12 -9.54
N ASP A 84 -13.96 -11.35 -10.02
CA ASP A 84 -13.00 -12.44 -9.84
C ASP A 84 -11.68 -12.17 -10.58
N ALA A 85 -11.76 -11.75 -11.84
CA ALA A 85 -10.59 -11.43 -12.65
C ALA A 85 -9.79 -10.25 -12.05
N MET A 86 -10.50 -9.21 -11.60
CA MET A 86 -9.92 -8.07 -10.89
C MET A 86 -9.22 -8.52 -9.59
N SER A 87 -9.88 -9.38 -8.80
CA SER A 87 -9.31 -9.94 -7.58
C SER A 87 -8.04 -10.75 -7.85
N GLN A 88 -8.04 -11.56 -8.91
CA GLN A 88 -6.88 -12.34 -9.32
C GLN A 88 -5.70 -11.46 -9.74
N ASP A 89 -5.94 -10.41 -10.51
CA ASP A 89 -4.91 -9.45 -10.91
C ASP A 89 -4.24 -8.80 -9.70
N PHE A 90 -5.02 -8.28 -8.75
CA PHE A 90 -4.47 -7.62 -7.58
C PHE A 90 -3.80 -8.59 -6.59
N LYS A 91 -4.34 -9.81 -6.43
CA LYS A 91 -3.69 -10.89 -5.66
C LYS A 91 -2.32 -11.23 -6.27
N ARG A 92 -2.27 -11.39 -7.59
CA ARG A 92 -1.03 -11.69 -8.31
C ARG A 92 -0.02 -10.57 -8.19
N LEU A 93 -0.47 -9.32 -8.40
CA LEU A 93 0.37 -8.14 -8.29
C LEU A 93 0.99 -8.02 -6.89
N ALA A 94 0.16 -8.10 -5.84
CA ALA A 94 0.63 -8.05 -4.47
C ALA A 94 1.62 -9.19 -4.16
N GLY A 95 1.36 -10.40 -4.67
CA GLY A 95 2.26 -11.54 -4.50
C GLY A 95 3.63 -11.34 -5.13
N ILE A 96 3.69 -10.81 -6.36
CA ILE A 96 4.95 -10.53 -7.05
C ILE A 96 5.72 -9.42 -6.35
N LEU A 97 5.06 -8.28 -6.10
CA LEU A 97 5.73 -7.09 -5.58
C LEU A 97 6.26 -7.27 -4.16
N LEU A 98 5.50 -7.93 -3.26
CA LEU A 98 5.97 -8.19 -1.90
C LEU A 98 7.26 -9.02 -1.87
N GLN A 99 7.41 -9.97 -2.79
CA GLN A 99 8.63 -10.78 -2.89
C GLN A 99 9.86 -9.98 -3.31
N GLN A 100 9.66 -8.82 -3.96
CA GLN A 100 10.77 -7.99 -4.41
C GLN A 100 11.29 -7.05 -3.32
N TYR A 101 10.61 -6.91 -2.18
CA TYR A 101 11.03 -6.00 -1.10
C TYR A 101 11.91 -6.71 -0.06
N THR A 102 13.12 -6.17 0.15
CA THR A 102 14.10 -6.66 1.13
C THR A 102 14.03 -5.82 2.41
N LEU A 103 13.87 -6.49 3.55
CA LEU A 103 13.89 -5.86 4.88
C LEU A 103 15.26 -5.96 5.56
N THR A 104 15.51 -5.03 6.48
CA THR A 104 16.68 -5.03 7.38
C THR A 104 16.77 -6.26 8.30
N THR A 105 15.68 -6.99 8.50
CA THR A 105 15.66 -8.16 9.40
C THR A 105 15.73 -9.44 8.57
N SER A 106 16.83 -10.19 8.72
CA SER A 106 17.24 -11.35 7.92
C SER A 106 16.42 -12.63 8.15
N THR A 107 15.24 -12.53 8.76
CA THR A 107 14.38 -13.68 9.06
C THR A 107 13.19 -13.68 8.12
N ASN A 108 13.25 -14.52 7.09
CA ASN A 108 12.14 -15.02 6.26
C ASN A 108 10.90 -14.12 6.17
N GLN A 109 10.83 -13.30 5.12
CA GLN A 109 9.62 -12.58 4.68
C GLN A 109 8.80 -11.95 5.81
N ASN A 110 9.31 -10.86 6.37
CA ASN A 110 8.45 -9.89 7.01
C ASN A 110 7.86 -9.02 5.87
N ASP A 111 6.55 -9.03 5.65
CA ASP A 111 5.93 -8.02 4.79
C ASP A 111 6.18 -6.65 5.46
N PRO A 112 6.57 -5.59 4.73
CA PRO A 112 6.69 -4.27 5.34
C PRO A 112 5.30 -3.89 5.90
N PRO A 113 5.13 -3.59 7.21
CA PRO A 113 3.78 -3.62 7.76
C PRO A 113 2.85 -2.52 7.23
N PHE A 114 3.42 -1.46 6.65
CA PHE A 114 2.67 -0.43 5.93
C PHE A 114 2.11 -0.92 4.59
N PHE A 115 2.70 -1.94 3.96
CA PHE A 115 2.11 -2.64 2.82
C PHE A 115 1.14 -3.74 3.23
N THR A 116 1.20 -4.28 4.45
CA THR A 116 0.24 -5.29 4.91
C THR A 116 -1.21 -4.84 4.74
N ASN A 117 -1.52 -3.58 5.07
CA ASN A 117 -2.88 -3.08 4.89
C ASN A 117 -3.26 -2.94 3.41
N LEU A 118 -2.37 -2.37 2.61
CA LEU A 118 -2.56 -2.27 1.16
C LEU A 118 -2.85 -3.65 0.56
N CYS A 119 -2.02 -4.65 0.88
CA CYS A 119 -2.18 -6.00 0.36
C CYS A 119 -3.45 -6.68 0.86
N LYS A 120 -3.92 -6.38 2.08
CA LYS A 120 -5.25 -6.83 2.54
C LYS A 120 -6.36 -6.20 1.70
N SER A 121 -6.31 -4.91 1.43
CA SER A 121 -7.30 -4.23 0.58
C SER A 121 -7.30 -4.77 -0.85
N LEU A 122 -6.12 -5.02 -1.42
CA LEU A 122 -5.96 -5.60 -2.75
C LEU A 122 -6.51 -7.04 -2.86
N ARG A 123 -6.43 -7.82 -1.78
CA ARG A 123 -6.94 -9.19 -1.74
C ARG A 123 -8.45 -9.27 -1.47
N ASN A 124 -9.03 -8.23 -0.85
CA ASN A 124 -10.42 -8.18 -0.40
C ASN A 124 -11.18 -7.03 -1.07
N ILE A 125 -11.29 -7.10 -2.39
CA ILE A 125 -11.99 -6.10 -3.20
C ILE A 125 -13.51 -6.27 -2.97
N PRO A 126 -14.26 -5.20 -2.68
CA PRO A 126 -15.72 -5.28 -2.59
C PRO A 126 -16.34 -5.77 -3.92
N SER A 127 -17.38 -6.60 -3.83
CA SER A 127 -17.99 -7.28 -4.98
C SER A 127 -18.61 -6.34 -6.02
N ASP A 128 -19.04 -5.16 -5.58
CA ASP A 128 -19.68 -4.13 -6.40
C ASP A 128 -18.68 -3.30 -7.23
N VAL A 129 -17.37 -3.36 -6.92
CA VAL A 129 -16.35 -2.52 -7.57
C VAL A 129 -16.30 -2.71 -9.07
N ALA A 130 -16.28 -3.96 -9.56
CA ALA A 130 -16.20 -4.23 -10.99
C ALA A 130 -17.53 -3.98 -11.74
N ALA A 131 -18.66 -3.97 -11.01
CA ALA A 131 -19.99 -3.84 -11.60
C ALA A 131 -20.51 -2.39 -11.62
N ASN A 132 -19.93 -1.50 -10.81
CA ASN A 132 -20.41 -0.13 -10.64
C ASN A 132 -19.26 0.87 -10.81
N THR A 133 -19.41 1.78 -11.78
CA THR A 133 -18.40 2.82 -12.08
C THR A 133 -18.07 3.70 -10.88
N GLN A 134 -19.07 4.08 -10.08
CA GLN A 134 -18.85 4.89 -8.88
C GLN A 134 -18.06 4.12 -7.81
N SER A 135 -18.34 2.82 -7.65
CA SER A 135 -17.57 1.96 -6.74
C SER A 135 -16.14 1.72 -7.26
N MET A 136 -15.96 1.55 -8.57
CA MET A 136 -14.64 1.50 -9.23
C MET A 136 -13.84 2.78 -8.98
N ASP A 137 -14.46 3.95 -9.14
CA ASP A 137 -13.79 5.23 -8.93
C ASP A 137 -13.40 5.44 -7.46
N LYS A 138 -14.28 5.10 -6.52
CA LYS A 138 -13.98 5.14 -5.08
C LYS A 138 -12.84 4.20 -4.70
N PHE A 139 -12.89 2.96 -5.19
CA PHE A 139 -11.84 1.97 -4.94
C PHE A 139 -10.50 2.40 -5.55
N THR A 140 -10.53 2.87 -6.81
CA THR A 140 -9.35 3.43 -7.49
C THR A 140 -8.75 4.57 -6.67
N MET A 141 -9.57 5.54 -6.26
CA MET A 141 -9.09 6.67 -5.48
C MET A 141 -8.48 6.22 -4.16
N PHE A 142 -9.09 5.25 -3.48
CA PHE A 142 -8.60 4.69 -2.23
C PHE A 142 -7.24 3.99 -2.41
N ILE A 143 -7.14 3.09 -3.38
CA ILE A 143 -5.94 2.30 -3.61
C ILE A 143 -4.79 3.16 -4.14
N CYS A 144 -5.00 4.01 -5.15
CA CYS A 144 -3.95 4.86 -5.72
C CYS A 144 -3.43 5.94 -4.74
N LYS A 145 -4.24 6.32 -3.74
CA LYS A 145 -3.85 7.29 -2.70
C LYS A 145 -3.52 6.63 -1.36
N HIS A 146 -3.29 5.32 -1.35
CA HIS A 146 -3.04 4.60 -0.11
C HIS A 146 -1.79 5.12 0.60
N MET A 147 -1.87 5.30 1.93
CA MET A 147 -0.80 5.88 2.74
C MET A 147 0.55 5.14 2.64
N ALA A 148 0.53 3.88 2.20
CA ALA A 148 1.74 3.08 1.99
C ALA A 148 2.70 3.74 0.98
N PHE A 149 2.16 4.51 0.02
CA PHE A 149 2.94 5.20 -1.01
C PHE A 149 3.49 6.55 -0.57
N LEU A 150 3.06 7.06 0.59
CA LEU A 150 3.61 8.31 1.13
C LEU A 150 5.05 8.09 1.62
N SER A 151 5.91 9.10 1.47
CA SER A 151 7.25 9.07 2.07
C SER A 151 7.18 8.92 3.59
N SER A 152 8.27 8.45 4.23
CA SER A 152 8.31 8.26 5.69
C SER A 152 7.96 9.52 6.48
N MET A 153 8.42 10.68 6.03
CA MET A 153 8.09 11.98 6.62
C MET A 153 6.59 12.29 6.48
N SER A 154 6.03 12.12 5.28
CA SER A 154 4.62 12.36 5.00
C SER A 154 3.70 11.41 5.77
N ARG A 155 4.07 10.12 5.88
CA ARG A 155 3.36 9.15 6.73
C ARG A 155 3.37 9.58 8.20
N SER A 156 4.53 9.98 8.71
CA SER A 156 4.67 10.44 10.10
C SER A 156 3.81 11.68 10.37
N ASN A 157 3.82 12.66 9.45
CA ASN A 157 3.00 13.86 9.53
C ASN A 157 1.50 13.54 9.47
N LEU A 158 1.08 12.62 8.58
CA LEU A 158 -0.31 12.19 8.49
C LEU A 158 -0.78 11.58 9.81
N ILE A 159 -0.01 10.64 10.36
CA ILE A 159 -0.33 10.00 11.64
C ILE A 159 -0.39 11.03 12.77
N PHE A 160 0.58 11.95 12.82
CA PHE A 160 0.58 13.03 13.82
C PHE A 160 -0.65 13.95 13.71
N ASN A 161 -1.06 14.31 12.49
CA ASN A 161 -2.25 15.13 12.28
C ASN A 161 -3.54 14.38 12.64
N LEU A 162 -3.66 13.10 12.27
CA LEU A 162 -4.80 12.27 12.67
C LEU A 162 -4.90 12.13 14.18
N MET A 163 -3.77 12.01 14.87
CA MET A 163 -3.69 12.01 16.33
C MET A 163 -4.18 13.31 16.95
N ARG A 164 -3.82 14.46 16.37
CA ARG A 164 -4.32 15.76 16.83
C ARG A 164 -5.83 15.88 16.67
N VAL A 165 -6.36 15.44 15.53
CA VAL A 165 -7.80 15.40 15.28
C VAL A 165 -8.48 14.50 16.31
N TYR A 166 -8.02 13.25 16.47
CA TYR A 166 -8.59 12.31 17.42
C TYR A 166 -8.65 12.84 18.85
N LYS A 167 -7.58 13.50 19.31
CA LYS A 167 -7.54 14.11 20.65
C LYS A 167 -8.55 15.25 20.81
N ALA A 168 -8.85 16.00 19.75
CA ALA A 168 -9.82 17.09 19.76
C ALA A 168 -11.29 16.59 19.68
N LEU A 169 -11.51 15.34 19.27
CA LEU A 169 -12.85 14.76 19.21
C LEU A 169 -13.42 14.46 20.60
N SER A 170 -14.74 14.58 20.72
CA SER A 170 -15.52 14.14 21.88
C SER A 170 -15.44 12.60 22.03
N LEU A 171 -15.81 12.08 23.21
CA LEU A 171 -15.83 10.63 23.45
C LEU A 171 -16.73 9.88 22.44
N SER A 172 -17.91 10.43 22.11
CA SER A 172 -18.80 9.83 21.11
C SER A 172 -18.21 9.87 19.70
N ASP A 173 -17.59 11.00 19.32
CA ASP A 173 -17.01 11.14 17.98
C ASP A 173 -15.76 10.28 17.81
N ARG A 174 -15.02 10.00 18.88
CA ARG A 174 -13.89 9.07 18.87
C ARG A 174 -14.31 7.64 18.52
N VAL A 175 -15.49 7.20 18.96
CA VAL A 175 -16.04 5.88 18.61
C VAL A 175 -16.37 5.83 17.12
N THR A 176 -17.03 6.85 16.59
CA THR A 176 -17.34 6.98 15.16
C THR A 176 -16.07 7.10 14.31
N PHE A 177 -15.07 7.85 14.78
CA PHE A 177 -13.80 7.97 14.09
C PHE A 177 -13.05 6.62 14.07
N ALA A 178 -13.05 5.89 15.19
CA ALA A 178 -12.44 4.56 15.27
C ALA A 178 -13.08 3.54 14.33
N SER A 179 -14.40 3.62 14.10
CA SER A 179 -15.09 2.73 13.16
C SER A 179 -14.86 3.11 11.69
N CYS A 180 -14.58 4.38 11.39
CA CYS A 180 -14.33 4.87 10.03
C CYS A 180 -12.86 4.78 9.59
N VAL A 181 -11.92 4.78 10.54
CA VAL A 181 -10.49 4.77 10.25
C VAL A 181 -9.98 3.33 10.20
N ASP A 182 -9.32 2.99 9.10
CA ASP A 182 -8.73 1.67 8.85
C ASP A 182 -8.00 1.12 10.09
N GLY A 183 -8.18 -0.17 10.39
CA GLY A 183 -7.65 -0.80 11.59
C GLY A 183 -6.13 -0.68 11.77
N PHE A 184 -5.34 -0.55 10.70
CA PHE A 184 -3.92 -0.24 10.80
C PHE A 184 -3.69 1.20 11.30
N VAL A 185 -4.38 2.17 10.69
CA VAL A 185 -4.27 3.59 11.08
C VAL A 185 -4.77 3.79 12.51
N HIS A 186 -5.87 3.12 12.87
CA HIS A 186 -6.40 3.12 14.22
C HIS A 186 -5.41 2.54 15.23
N ARG A 187 -4.75 1.42 14.92
CA ARG A 187 -3.69 0.83 15.78
C ARG A 187 -2.49 1.77 15.94
N CYS A 188 -2.07 2.46 14.88
CA CYS A 188 -1.00 3.46 14.95
C CYS A 188 -1.40 4.66 15.84
N ILE A 189 -2.65 5.11 15.76
CA ILE A 189 -3.20 6.17 16.61
C ILE A 189 -3.26 5.73 18.07
N LEU A 190 -3.84 4.55 18.37
CA LEU A 190 -3.91 4.00 19.73
C LEU A 190 -2.53 3.82 20.35
N PHE A 191 -1.56 3.28 19.60
CA PHE A 191 -0.19 3.09 20.07
C PHE A 191 0.47 4.42 20.48
N LEU A 192 0.26 5.49 19.70
CA LEU A 192 0.78 6.82 20.02
C LEU A 192 0.06 7.51 21.18
N LEU A 193 -1.21 7.17 21.46
CA LEU A 193 -1.93 7.65 22.63
C LEU A 193 -1.39 7.02 23.92
N LEU A 194 -1.28 5.70 23.93
CA LEU A 194 -0.72 4.94 25.05
C LEU A 194 0.73 5.36 25.33
N TYR A 195 1.51 5.65 24.29
CA TYR A 195 2.85 6.23 24.40
C TYR A 195 2.89 7.54 25.20
N HIS A 196 1.98 8.46 24.87
CA HIS A 196 1.93 9.79 25.49
C HIS A 196 1.40 9.73 26.94
N GLU A 197 0.42 8.88 27.23
CA GLU A 197 -0.11 8.69 28.59
C GLU A 197 0.94 8.05 29.51
N CYS A 198 1.65 7.03 29.05
CA CYS A 198 2.76 6.41 29.79
C CYS A 198 3.93 7.39 30.06
N LYS A 199 4.15 8.39 29.19
CA LYS A 199 5.14 9.46 29.42
C LYS A 199 4.65 10.53 30.39
N SER A 200 3.34 10.80 30.43
CA SER A 200 2.75 11.77 31.35
C SER A 200 2.74 11.30 32.80
N HIS A 201 2.75 9.99 33.04
CA HIS A 201 2.78 9.38 34.38
C HIS A 201 4.20 9.07 34.90
N ARG A 202 5.25 9.43 34.16
CA ARG A 202 6.67 9.32 34.58
C ARG A 202 7.29 10.66 34.98
N LYS A 203 6.47 11.64 35.36
CA LYS A 203 6.91 12.87 36.01
C LYS A 203 6.41 12.90 37.44
#